data_AF-A0A917TT36-F1
#
_entry.id   AF-A0A917TT36-F1
#
_cell.length_a   1.000
_cell.length_b   1.000
_cell.length_c   1.000
_cell.angle_alpha   90.00
_cell.angle_beta   90.00
_cell.angle_gamma   90.00
#
_symmetry.space_group_name_H-M   'P 1'
#
loop_
_entity.id
_entity.type
_entity.pdbx_description
1 polymer ?
#
loop_
_entity_poly.entity_id
_entity_poly.type
_entity_poly.pdbx_seq_one_letter_code
_entity_poly.pdbx_strand_id
1 'polypeptide(L)'
;MKENERLNKLIDEIQSLPEPDYEKEFNTNKQRNINDNLMKFSRNYELKKRRNALMKRFSAGVVGIAALILFSIAFIPFGDEGNSNETHMEFELYNGKSLRIAVVGEPPEVREEQIKFKEISFDELTSEEMNSYDAVFIMKENLEKASASQYKNIYVNSRIPYFFISSKSFIPFTTDIRYSDSWEWEPGLPYINGLYKPENNNKTSLGFGLYNDKKTEEHIKATYSLVFKKIEELNL
;
A
#
# COMPACT_ATOMS: atom_id res chain seq x y z
N MET A 1 -40.03 19.19 33.84
CA MET A 1 -40.69 20.23 33.00
C MET A 1 -39.70 21.12 32.24
N LYS A 2 -38.62 21.64 32.86
CA LYS A 2 -37.63 22.53 32.20
C LYS A 2 -36.81 21.91 31.05
N GLU A 3 -36.71 20.59 31.00
CA GLU A 3 -35.87 19.88 30.00
C GLU A 3 -36.57 19.76 28.63
N ASN A 4 -37.89 19.53 28.63
CA ASN A 4 -38.70 19.54 27.40
C ASN A 4 -38.76 20.92 26.75
N GLU A 5 -38.73 21.99 27.54
CA GLU A 5 -38.77 23.36 27.02
C GLU A 5 -37.45 23.73 26.33
N ARG A 6 -36.30 23.26 26.86
CA ARG A 6 -35.01 23.40 26.19
C ARG A 6 -34.92 22.57 24.91
N LEU A 7 -35.46 21.35 24.93
CA LEU A 7 -35.47 20.48 23.75
C LEU A 7 -36.31 21.07 22.62
N ASN A 8 -37.50 21.55 22.93
CA ASN A 8 -38.38 22.18 21.93
C ASN A 8 -37.75 23.45 21.36
N LYS A 9 -37.10 24.27 22.19
CA LYS A 9 -36.37 25.45 21.73
C LYS A 9 -35.23 25.10 20.76
N LEU A 10 -34.51 24.00 21.02
CA LEU A 10 -33.46 23.51 20.12
C LEU A 10 -34.02 22.98 18.80
N ILE A 11 -35.18 22.31 18.84
CA ILE A 11 -35.85 21.81 17.64
C ILE A 11 -36.30 23.00 16.77
N ASP A 12 -36.94 24.00 17.38
CA ASP A 12 -37.38 25.21 16.67
C ASP A 12 -36.19 25.98 16.08
N GLU A 13 -35.08 26.07 16.82
CA GLU A 13 -33.85 26.71 16.35
C GLU A 13 -33.27 25.97 15.13
N ILE A 14 -33.18 24.63 15.17
CA ILE A 14 -32.70 23.82 14.04
C ILE A 14 -33.63 23.94 12.83
N GLN A 15 -34.95 23.95 13.03
CA GLN A 15 -35.93 24.06 11.95
C GLN A 15 -36.00 25.46 11.34
N SER A 16 -35.56 26.49 12.09
CA SER A 16 -35.49 27.87 11.60
C SER A 16 -34.23 28.16 10.77
N LEU A 17 -33.25 27.25 10.76
CA LEU A 17 -32.04 27.42 9.95
C LEU A 17 -32.39 27.29 8.46
N PRO A 18 -31.83 28.15 7.59
CA PRO A 18 -32.02 28.02 6.15
C PRO A 18 -31.47 26.67 5.69
N GLU A 19 -32.18 26.01 4.77
CA GLU A 19 -31.65 24.80 4.15
C GLU A 19 -30.29 25.11 3.52
N PRO A 20 -29.24 24.36 3.88
CA PRO A 20 -27.91 24.62 3.34
C PRO A 20 -27.93 24.36 1.84
N ASP A 21 -27.38 25.30 1.09
CA ASP A 21 -27.19 25.17 -0.36
C ASP A 21 -26.04 24.19 -0.62
N TYR A 22 -26.36 22.90 -0.65
CA TYR A 22 -25.38 21.82 -0.79
C TYR A 22 -24.56 21.94 -2.08
N GLU A 23 -25.12 22.47 -3.18
CA GLU A 23 -24.37 22.62 -4.43
C GLU A 23 -23.33 23.74 -4.35
N LYS A 24 -23.67 24.85 -3.69
CA LYS A 24 -22.75 25.96 -3.46
C LYS A 24 -21.72 25.67 -2.36
N GLU A 25 -22.18 25.08 -1.24
CA GLU A 25 -21.35 24.80 -0.07
C GLU A 25 -20.55 23.51 -0.18
N PHE A 26 -20.90 22.61 -1.10
CA PHE A 26 -20.21 21.33 -1.32
C PHE A 26 -19.83 21.14 -2.79
N ASN A 27 -19.38 22.22 -3.44
CA ASN A 27 -18.90 22.19 -4.82
C ASN A 27 -17.70 21.22 -5.03
N THR A 28 -17.41 20.90 -6.28
CA THR A 28 -16.36 19.92 -6.67
C THR A 28 -14.98 20.25 -6.10
N ASN A 29 -14.63 21.53 -5.94
CA ASN A 29 -13.36 21.93 -5.34
C ASN A 29 -13.32 21.63 -3.85
N LYS A 30 -14.41 21.87 -3.13
CA LYS A 30 -14.53 21.54 -1.70
C LYS A 30 -14.57 20.03 -1.49
N GLN A 31 -15.24 19.26 -2.36
CA GLN A 31 -15.18 17.80 -2.35
C GLN A 31 -13.75 17.28 -2.56
N ARG A 32 -13.02 17.84 -3.54
CA ARG A 32 -11.61 17.50 -3.78
C ARG A 32 -10.74 17.83 -2.57
N ASN A 33 -10.90 19.01 -1.98
CA ASN A 33 -10.17 19.41 -0.77
C ASN A 33 -10.46 18.50 0.43
N ILE A 34 -11.73 18.09 0.62
CA ILE A 34 -12.11 17.16 1.69
C ILE A 34 -11.45 15.80 1.44
N ASN A 35 -11.52 15.29 0.21
CA ASN A 35 -10.89 14.03 -0.18
C ASN A 35 -9.36 14.08 0.02
N ASP A 36 -8.70 15.14 -0.44
CA ASP A 36 -7.26 15.32 -0.31
C ASP A 36 -6.83 15.43 1.16
N ASN A 37 -7.61 16.13 1.98
CA ASN A 37 -7.38 16.20 3.42
C ASN A 37 -7.59 14.85 4.10
N LEU A 38 -8.61 14.08 3.71
CA LEU A 38 -8.85 12.73 4.23
C LEU A 38 -7.69 11.80 3.87
N MET A 39 -7.22 11.87 2.62
CA MET A 39 -6.07 11.10 2.14
C MET A 39 -4.80 11.47 2.87
N LYS A 40 -4.54 12.77 3.07
CA LYS A 40 -3.41 13.27 3.85
C LYS A 40 -3.47 12.83 5.32
N PHE A 41 -4.66 12.85 5.92
CA PHE A 41 -4.88 12.37 7.28
C PHE A 41 -4.63 10.86 7.39
N SER A 42 -5.20 10.06 6.50
CA SER A 42 -5.00 8.61 6.45
C SER A 42 -3.52 8.26 6.27
N ARG A 43 -2.82 8.96 5.38
CA ARG A 43 -1.36 8.86 5.19
C ARG A 43 -0.59 9.12 6.48
N ASN A 44 -0.89 10.23 7.15
CA ASN A 44 -0.23 10.60 8.40
C ASN A 44 -0.52 9.60 9.54
N TYR A 45 -1.74 9.06 9.58
CA TYR A 45 -2.13 8.05 10.55
C TYR A 45 -1.36 6.74 10.35
N GLU A 46 -1.30 6.23 9.11
CA GLU A 46 -0.54 5.02 8.78
C GLU A 46 0.97 5.19 9.01
N LEU A 47 1.55 6.34 8.65
CA LEU A 47 2.96 6.64 8.96
C LEU A 47 3.23 6.64 10.47
N LYS A 48 2.34 7.22 11.28
CA LYS A 48 2.47 7.24 12.75
C LYS A 48 2.35 5.82 13.33
N LYS A 49 1.43 5.01 12.81
CA LYS A 49 1.25 3.60 13.19
C LYS A 49 2.49 2.77 12.89
N ARG A 50 3.10 2.93 11.70
CA ARG A 50 4.36 2.28 11.31
C ARG A 50 5.53 2.71 12.19
N ARG A 51 5.71 4.00 12.46
CA ARG A 51 6.76 4.51 13.38
C ARG A 51 6.62 3.93 14.78
N ASN A 52 5.41 3.80 15.30
CA ASN A 52 5.16 3.20 16.61
C ASN A 52 5.47 1.69 16.63
N ALA A 53 5.20 0.97 15.53
CA ALA A 53 5.56 -0.45 15.41
C ALA A 53 7.08 -0.66 15.34
N LEU A 54 7.80 0.23 14.63
CA LEU A 54 9.27 0.22 14.57
C LEU A 54 9.90 0.54 15.94
N MET A 55 9.42 1.57 16.64
CA MET A 55 9.93 1.95 17.97
C MET A 55 9.78 0.84 19.01
N LYS A 56 8.70 0.04 18.94
CA LYS A 56 8.53 -1.15 19.79
C LYS A 56 9.54 -2.28 19.52
N ARG A 57 10.13 -2.33 18.32
CA ARG A 57 11.18 -3.31 17.97
C ARG A 57 12.58 -2.85 18.39
N PHE A 58 12.83 -1.54 18.43
CA PHE A 58 14.13 -0.99 18.85
C PHE A 58 14.30 -0.90 20.37
N SER A 59 13.22 -0.72 21.16
CA SER A 59 13.35 -0.55 22.61
C SER A 59 13.77 -1.83 23.38
N ALA A 60 13.67 -3.01 22.77
CA ALA A 60 14.13 -4.27 23.40
C ALA A 60 15.62 -4.58 23.13
N GLY A 61 16.27 -3.90 22.16
CA GLY A 61 17.65 -4.19 21.75
C GLY A 61 18.71 -3.16 22.15
N VAL A 62 18.34 -1.92 22.48
CA VAL A 62 19.31 -0.82 22.65
C VAL A 62 19.95 -0.76 24.04
N VAL A 63 19.38 -1.39 25.08
CA VAL A 63 19.99 -1.40 26.42
C VAL A 63 21.30 -2.20 26.45
N GLY A 64 21.47 -3.19 25.56
CA GLY A 64 22.72 -3.97 25.47
C GLY A 64 23.88 -3.25 24.77
N ILE A 65 23.59 -2.33 23.83
CA ILE A 65 24.62 -1.70 22.99
C ILE A 65 25.32 -0.54 23.73
N ALA A 66 24.61 0.19 24.59
CA ALA A 66 25.19 1.29 25.36
C ALA A 66 26.30 0.84 26.32
N ALA A 67 26.25 -0.39 26.84
CA ALA A 67 27.28 -0.95 27.72
C ALA A 67 28.57 -1.34 26.96
N LEU A 68 28.47 -1.72 25.69
CA LEU A 68 29.61 -2.10 24.85
C LEU A 68 30.38 -0.89 24.30
N ILE A 69 29.67 0.23 24.06
CA ILE A 69 30.28 1.49 23.59
C ILE A 69 31.16 2.13 24.69
N LEU A 70 30.82 1.99 25.97
CA LEU A 70 31.66 2.51 27.06
C LEU A 70 32.99 1.75 27.25
N PHE A 71 33.07 0.49 26.80
CA PHE A 71 34.30 -0.31 26.91
C PHE A 71 35.30 -0.03 25.78
N SER A 72 34.86 0.56 24.66
CA SER A 72 35.70 0.79 23.47
C SER A 72 36.42 2.15 23.47
N ILE A 73 36.04 3.09 24.36
CA ILE A 73 36.65 4.43 24.43
C ILE A 73 38.05 4.41 25.11
N ALA A 74 38.44 3.31 25.77
CA ALA A 74 39.73 3.24 26.47
C ALA A 74 40.93 2.81 25.59
N PHE A 75 40.72 2.34 24.36
CA PHE A 75 41.80 1.76 23.53
C PHE A 75 41.63 2.01 22.01
N ILE A 76 41.75 3.25 21.53
CA ILE A 76 42.15 3.47 20.12
C ILE A 76 43.12 4.67 20.04
N PRO A 77 44.33 4.50 19.46
CA PRO A 77 45.23 5.61 19.13
C PRO A 77 44.74 6.33 17.86
N PHE A 78 44.91 7.65 17.84
CA PHE A 78 44.52 8.54 16.74
C PHE A 78 45.08 8.08 15.38
N GLY A 79 44.16 7.86 14.42
CA GLY A 79 44.42 7.75 12.99
C GLY A 79 43.18 8.22 12.23
N ASP A 80 43.31 9.33 11.52
CA ASP A 80 42.27 10.00 10.74
C ASP A 80 42.24 9.40 9.33
N GLU A 81 41.10 8.84 8.93
CA GLU A 81 40.66 8.80 7.53
C GLU A 81 39.17 8.46 7.47
N GLY A 82 38.38 9.42 7.01
CA GLY A 82 36.93 9.30 6.87
C GLY A 82 36.57 8.24 5.85
N ASN A 83 36.25 7.05 6.33
CA ASN A 83 35.59 6.02 5.53
C ASN A 83 34.08 6.12 5.81
N SER A 84 33.34 6.76 4.90
CA SER A 84 31.88 6.67 4.90
C SER A 84 31.53 5.23 4.54
N ASN A 85 31.36 4.40 5.57
CA ASN A 85 30.79 3.07 5.44
C ASN A 85 29.35 3.23 4.94
N GLU A 86 29.15 3.31 3.63
CA GLU A 86 27.87 2.99 3.02
C GLU A 86 27.54 1.58 3.47
N THR A 87 26.59 1.49 4.39
CA THR A 87 26.12 0.22 4.91
C THR A 87 25.38 -0.44 3.74
N HIS A 88 26.05 -1.34 3.03
CA HIS A 88 25.46 -2.12 1.95
C HIS A 88 24.37 -3.00 2.58
N MET A 89 23.13 -2.51 2.59
CA MET A 89 22.01 -3.22 3.16
C MET A 89 21.63 -4.36 2.21
N GLU A 90 21.87 -5.60 2.64
CA GLU A 90 21.46 -6.76 1.87
C GLU A 90 19.96 -7.03 2.09
N PHE A 91 19.16 -6.90 1.02
CA PHE A 91 17.73 -7.19 1.08
C PHE A 91 17.47 -8.70 1.03
N GLU A 92 16.71 -9.22 2.00
CA GLU A 92 16.30 -10.63 2.07
C GLU A 92 15.68 -11.08 0.73
N LEU A 93 16.16 -12.19 0.19
CA LEU A 93 15.62 -12.84 -1.00
C LEU A 93 14.43 -13.73 -0.61
N TYR A 94 13.38 -13.75 -1.43
CA TYR A 94 12.31 -14.73 -1.23
C TYR A 94 12.80 -16.12 -1.67
N ASN A 95 12.81 -17.08 -0.72
CA ASN A 95 13.27 -18.47 -0.93
C ASN A 95 12.16 -19.50 -0.66
N GLY A 96 10.89 -19.07 -0.69
CA GLY A 96 9.74 -19.95 -0.46
C GLY A 96 9.38 -20.82 -1.68
N LYS A 97 8.15 -21.33 -1.71
CA LYS A 97 7.67 -22.17 -2.82
C LYS A 97 7.69 -21.43 -4.18
N SER A 98 7.69 -22.19 -5.26
CA SER A 98 7.49 -21.62 -6.60
C SER A 98 6.08 -21.03 -6.70
N LEU A 99 5.99 -19.81 -7.25
CA LEU A 99 4.72 -19.10 -7.46
C LEU A 99 4.49 -18.90 -8.96
N ARG A 100 3.25 -19.12 -9.40
CA ARG A 100 2.78 -18.81 -10.76
C ARG A 100 1.98 -17.52 -10.72
N ILE A 101 2.48 -16.48 -11.37
CA ILE A 101 1.87 -15.14 -11.34
C ILE A 101 1.44 -14.75 -12.74
N ALA A 102 0.16 -14.46 -12.91
CA ALA A 102 -0.34 -13.89 -14.15
C ALA A 102 0.01 -12.40 -14.21
N VAL A 103 0.40 -11.88 -15.38
CA VAL A 103 0.80 -10.48 -15.54
C VAL A 103 0.03 -9.86 -16.71
N VAL A 104 -0.65 -8.74 -16.45
CA VAL A 104 -1.22 -7.89 -17.50
C VAL A 104 -0.23 -6.75 -17.76
N GLY A 105 0.51 -6.88 -18.86
CA GLY A 105 1.65 -6.03 -19.21
C GLY A 105 2.98 -6.81 -19.15
N GLU A 106 4.09 -6.09 -19.19
CA GLU A 106 5.41 -6.72 -19.23
C GLU A 106 5.78 -7.32 -17.85
N PRO A 107 6.17 -8.61 -17.76
CA PRO A 107 6.63 -9.21 -16.52
C PRO A 107 7.78 -8.43 -15.88
N PRO A 108 7.73 -8.16 -14.56
CA PRO A 108 8.80 -7.41 -13.91
C PRO A 108 10.08 -8.25 -13.79
N GLU A 109 11.22 -7.57 -13.88
CA GLU A 109 12.49 -8.18 -13.48
C GLU A 109 12.58 -8.35 -11.97
N VAL A 110 12.89 -9.57 -11.53
CA VAL A 110 13.02 -9.93 -10.11
C VAL A 110 14.29 -10.74 -9.87
N ARG A 111 14.65 -10.95 -8.60
CA ARG A 111 15.85 -11.71 -8.22
C ARG A 111 15.57 -13.21 -8.14
N GLU A 112 14.31 -13.59 -7.98
CA GLU A 112 13.86 -14.94 -7.69
C GLU A 112 13.60 -15.76 -8.95
N GLU A 113 14.43 -16.78 -9.19
CA GLU A 113 14.31 -17.67 -10.35
C GLU A 113 13.09 -18.60 -10.30
N GLN A 114 12.59 -18.89 -9.09
CA GLN A 114 11.46 -19.79 -8.87
C GLN A 114 10.09 -19.13 -9.15
N ILE A 115 10.05 -17.82 -9.41
CA ILE A 115 8.84 -17.11 -9.76
C ILE A 115 8.58 -17.24 -11.26
N LYS A 116 7.41 -17.75 -11.62
CA LYS A 116 7.02 -17.97 -13.01
C LYS A 116 5.93 -17.00 -13.38
N PHE A 117 6.31 -16.02 -14.20
CA PHE A 117 5.36 -15.09 -14.79
C PHE A 117 4.76 -15.65 -16.06
N LYS A 118 3.47 -15.43 -16.24
CA LYS A 118 2.77 -15.64 -17.50
C LYS A 118 2.07 -14.35 -17.88
N GLU A 119 2.53 -13.73 -18.96
CA GLU A 119 1.81 -12.61 -19.56
C GLU A 119 0.44 -13.08 -20.07
N ILE A 120 -0.58 -12.29 -19.75
CA ILE A 120 -1.97 -12.47 -20.15
C ILE A 120 -2.58 -11.13 -20.54
N SER A 121 -3.64 -11.18 -21.33
CA SER A 121 -4.47 -10.03 -21.67
C SER A 121 -5.57 -9.78 -20.63
N PHE A 122 -6.24 -8.63 -20.71
CA PHE A 122 -7.42 -8.33 -19.89
C PHE A 122 -8.58 -9.31 -20.14
N ASP A 123 -8.71 -9.85 -21.34
CA ASP A 123 -9.81 -10.73 -21.72
C ASP A 123 -9.65 -12.11 -21.07
N GLU A 124 -8.42 -12.50 -20.72
CA GLU A 124 -8.10 -13.74 -20.03
C GLU A 124 -8.38 -13.68 -18.52
N LEU A 125 -8.62 -12.49 -17.94
CA LEU A 125 -8.91 -12.32 -16.51
C LEU A 125 -10.21 -12.98 -16.05
N THR A 126 -11.09 -13.33 -16.99
CA THR A 126 -12.34 -14.07 -16.73
C THR A 126 -12.23 -15.56 -17.06
N SER A 127 -11.06 -16.04 -17.47
CA SER A 127 -10.85 -17.46 -17.83
C SER A 127 -10.87 -18.37 -16.60
N GLU A 128 -11.25 -19.63 -16.79
CA GLU A 128 -11.21 -20.64 -15.72
C GLU A 128 -9.77 -20.95 -15.26
N GLU A 129 -8.79 -20.73 -16.14
CA GLU A 129 -7.36 -20.90 -15.87
C GLU A 129 -6.84 -19.95 -14.78
N MET A 130 -7.59 -18.88 -14.47
CA MET A 130 -7.23 -17.93 -13.41
C MET A 130 -7.02 -18.59 -12.05
N ASN A 131 -7.71 -19.71 -11.78
CA ASN A 131 -7.55 -20.45 -10.52
C ASN A 131 -6.21 -21.21 -10.43
N SER A 132 -5.44 -21.29 -11.53
CA SER A 132 -4.14 -21.96 -11.56
C SER A 132 -2.97 -21.04 -11.20
N TYR A 133 -3.23 -19.75 -10.99
CA TYR A 133 -2.25 -18.75 -10.56
C TYR A 133 -2.37 -18.46 -9.07
N ASP A 134 -1.26 -18.10 -8.46
CA ASP A 134 -1.18 -17.68 -7.06
C ASP A 134 -1.56 -16.20 -6.88
N ALA A 135 -1.38 -15.38 -7.92
CA ALA A 135 -1.68 -13.95 -7.91
C ALA A 135 -1.76 -13.38 -9.34
N VAL A 136 -2.27 -12.15 -9.44
CA VAL A 136 -2.25 -11.36 -10.69
C VAL A 136 -1.55 -10.03 -10.47
N PHE A 137 -0.62 -9.67 -11.34
CA PHE A 137 0.00 -8.35 -11.40
C PHE A 137 -0.56 -7.55 -12.57
N ILE A 138 -0.96 -6.31 -12.29
CA ILE A 138 -1.34 -5.33 -13.30
C ILE A 138 -0.24 -4.27 -13.33
N MET A 139 0.47 -4.20 -14.46
CA MET A 139 1.64 -3.36 -14.64
C MET A 139 1.26 -1.90 -14.89
N LYS A 140 2.21 -0.99 -14.69
CA LYS A 140 2.00 0.47 -14.67
C LYS A 140 1.27 0.95 -15.93
N GLU A 141 1.76 0.52 -17.08
CA GLU A 141 1.28 0.85 -18.42
C GLU A 141 -0.17 0.41 -18.69
N ASN A 142 -0.71 -0.49 -17.86
CA ASN A 142 -2.07 -1.01 -17.98
C ASN A 142 -3.03 -0.49 -16.90
N LEU A 143 -2.57 0.33 -15.94
CA LEU A 143 -3.41 0.78 -14.81
C LEU A 143 -4.59 1.65 -15.24
N GLU A 144 -4.42 2.53 -16.22
CA GLU A 144 -5.55 3.33 -16.72
C GLU A 144 -6.67 2.43 -17.25
N LYS A 145 -6.32 1.44 -18.08
CA LYS A 145 -7.27 0.46 -18.62
C LYS A 145 -7.89 -0.40 -17.52
N ALA A 146 -7.09 -0.83 -16.53
CA ALA A 146 -7.56 -1.62 -15.40
C ALA A 146 -8.61 -0.89 -14.53
N SER A 147 -8.61 0.43 -14.52
CA SER A 147 -9.62 1.21 -13.78
C SER A 147 -11.00 1.27 -14.47
N ALA A 148 -11.14 0.73 -15.69
CA ALA A 148 -12.41 0.70 -16.38
C ALA A 148 -13.46 -0.12 -15.60
N SER A 149 -14.70 0.37 -15.57
CA SER A 149 -15.78 -0.21 -14.77
C SER A 149 -16.03 -1.69 -14.98
N GLN A 150 -15.80 -2.20 -16.20
CA GLN A 150 -15.97 -3.61 -16.54
C GLN A 150 -15.09 -4.57 -15.73
N TYR A 151 -13.91 -4.13 -15.26
CA TYR A 151 -12.95 -5.03 -14.59
C TYR A 151 -13.10 -5.05 -13.06
N LYS A 152 -13.82 -4.10 -12.46
CA LYS A 152 -13.91 -3.94 -10.99
C LYS A 152 -14.42 -5.19 -10.30
N ASN A 153 -15.47 -5.80 -10.86
CA ASN A 153 -16.08 -7.00 -10.28
C ASN A 153 -15.14 -8.21 -10.35
N ILE A 154 -14.21 -8.25 -11.31
CA ILE A 154 -13.19 -9.29 -11.39
C ILE A 154 -12.30 -9.20 -10.16
N TYR A 155 -11.76 -8.01 -9.86
CA TYR A 155 -10.83 -7.84 -8.75
C TYR A 155 -11.50 -8.02 -7.39
N VAL A 156 -12.73 -7.49 -7.23
CA VAL A 156 -13.45 -7.51 -5.95
C VAL A 156 -13.93 -8.91 -5.57
N ASN A 157 -14.25 -9.75 -6.55
CA ASN A 157 -14.77 -11.10 -6.33
C ASN A 157 -13.73 -12.20 -6.55
N SER A 158 -12.49 -11.84 -6.89
CA SER A 158 -11.41 -12.79 -7.07
C SER A 158 -11.07 -13.52 -5.77
N ARG A 159 -10.80 -14.82 -5.89
CA ARG A 159 -10.23 -15.66 -4.82
C ARG A 159 -8.72 -15.52 -4.69
N ILE A 160 -8.03 -15.03 -5.72
CA ILE A 160 -6.58 -14.80 -5.70
C ILE A 160 -6.29 -13.29 -5.62
N PRO A 161 -5.17 -12.89 -5.00
CA PRO A 161 -4.82 -11.49 -4.86
C PRO A 161 -4.46 -10.82 -6.19
N TYR A 162 -4.91 -9.58 -6.36
CA TYR A 162 -4.53 -8.70 -7.47
C TYR A 162 -3.61 -7.59 -6.96
N PHE A 163 -2.49 -7.35 -7.63
CA PHE A 163 -1.54 -6.30 -7.29
C PHE A 163 -1.40 -5.29 -8.43
N PHE A 164 -1.49 -4.01 -8.09
CA PHE A 164 -1.39 -2.87 -9.00
C PHE A 164 -0.04 -2.19 -8.78
N ILE A 165 0.86 -2.33 -9.75
CA ILE A 165 2.26 -1.92 -9.64
C ILE A 165 2.42 -0.43 -9.97
N SER A 166 3.16 0.30 -9.14
CA SER A 166 3.38 1.75 -9.26
C SER A 166 2.11 2.60 -9.12
N SER A 167 1.07 2.08 -8.45
CA SER A 167 -0.10 2.83 -8.02
C SER A 167 0.00 3.14 -6.54
N LYS A 168 -0.37 4.36 -6.11
CA LYS A 168 -0.40 4.75 -4.69
C LYS A 168 -1.65 4.25 -3.94
N SER A 169 -2.66 3.73 -4.64
CA SER A 169 -3.89 3.23 -4.04
C SER A 169 -4.58 2.17 -4.91
N PHE A 170 -5.39 1.31 -4.29
CA PHE A 170 -6.29 0.38 -4.98
C PHE A 170 -7.66 0.99 -5.32
N ILE A 171 -7.96 2.21 -4.86
CA ILE A 171 -9.29 2.85 -4.98
C ILE A 171 -9.78 2.92 -6.44
N PRO A 172 -8.98 3.35 -7.43
CA PRO A 172 -9.44 3.44 -8.83
C PRO A 172 -9.89 2.10 -9.43
N PHE A 173 -9.43 0.98 -8.86
CA PHE A 173 -9.76 -0.36 -9.37
C PHE A 173 -10.97 -0.98 -8.66
N THR A 174 -11.55 -0.27 -7.70
CA THR A 174 -12.62 -0.81 -6.84
C THR A 174 -13.82 0.13 -6.66
N THR A 175 -13.76 1.30 -7.28
CA THR A 175 -14.79 2.36 -7.21
C THR A 175 -14.98 2.98 -8.59
N ASP A 176 -15.93 3.89 -8.77
CA ASP A 176 -16.18 4.55 -10.06
C ASP A 176 -15.16 5.60 -10.51
N ILE A 177 -14.10 5.76 -9.74
CA ILE A 177 -12.98 6.65 -10.05
C ILE A 177 -12.08 5.99 -11.09
N ARG A 178 -11.78 6.70 -12.19
CA ARG A 178 -10.76 6.28 -13.15
C ARG A 178 -9.36 6.58 -12.63
N TYR A 179 -8.43 5.71 -12.95
CA TYR A 179 -7.00 5.95 -12.73
C TYR A 179 -6.52 7.05 -13.69
N SER A 180 -5.59 7.85 -13.21
CA SER A 180 -4.90 8.93 -13.91
C SER A 180 -3.55 9.14 -13.24
N ASP A 181 -2.66 9.93 -13.84
CA ASP A 181 -1.29 10.14 -13.33
C ASP A 181 -1.24 10.64 -11.88
N SER A 182 -2.29 11.33 -11.41
CA SER A 182 -2.44 11.72 -10.01
C SER A 182 -2.48 10.54 -9.03
N TRP A 183 -2.68 9.31 -9.50
CA TRP A 183 -2.67 8.07 -8.71
C TRP A 183 -1.35 7.30 -8.83
N GLU A 184 -0.37 7.80 -9.60
CA GLU A 184 0.98 7.24 -9.63
C GLU A 184 1.62 7.23 -8.26
N TRP A 185 2.56 6.31 -8.06
CA TRP A 185 3.33 6.22 -6.84
C TRP A 185 4.02 7.56 -6.47
N GLU A 186 4.00 7.87 -5.18
CA GLU A 186 4.73 8.98 -4.58
C GLU A 186 5.56 8.47 -3.38
N PRO A 187 6.72 9.08 -3.09
CA PRO A 187 7.48 8.78 -1.88
C PRO A 187 6.62 8.85 -0.61
N GLY A 188 6.78 7.86 0.28
CA GLY A 188 6.00 7.74 1.52
C GLY A 188 4.67 7.00 1.35
N LEU A 189 4.33 6.58 0.13
CA LEU A 189 3.16 5.74 -0.17
C LEU A 189 3.58 4.36 -0.69
N PRO A 190 2.68 3.36 -0.59
CA PRO A 190 2.94 2.05 -1.17
C PRO A 190 3.17 2.15 -2.68
N TYR A 191 4.22 1.47 -3.14
CA TYR A 191 4.54 1.28 -4.56
C TYR A 191 3.72 0.18 -5.20
N ILE A 192 3.44 -0.89 -4.43
CA ILE A 192 2.57 -1.99 -4.86
C ILE A 192 1.36 -2.00 -3.94
N ASN A 193 0.17 -1.84 -4.52
CA ASN A 193 -1.10 -1.98 -3.80
C ASN A 193 -1.79 -3.27 -4.22
N GLY A 194 -2.15 -4.09 -3.24
CA GLY A 194 -2.81 -5.37 -3.45
C GLY A 194 -4.26 -5.37 -2.96
N LEU A 195 -5.06 -6.23 -3.57
CA LEU A 195 -6.42 -6.51 -3.19
C LEU A 195 -6.60 -8.01 -3.01
N TYR A 196 -7.09 -8.40 -1.84
CA TYR A 196 -7.40 -9.79 -1.53
C TYR A 196 -8.70 -9.90 -0.75
N LYS A 197 -9.53 -10.87 -1.11
CA LYS A 197 -10.77 -11.19 -0.39
C LYS A 197 -10.84 -12.71 -0.15
N PRO A 198 -10.50 -13.19 1.05
CA PRO A 198 -10.70 -14.60 1.38
C PRO A 198 -12.20 -14.90 1.52
N GLU A 199 -12.60 -16.16 1.32
CA GLU A 199 -14.01 -16.60 1.20
C GLU A 199 -14.92 -16.23 2.38
N ASN A 200 -14.37 -15.91 3.56
CA ASN A 200 -15.14 -15.64 4.78
C ASN A 200 -14.78 -14.35 5.53
N ASN A 201 -13.96 -13.46 4.95
CA ASN A 201 -13.62 -12.19 5.62
C ASN A 201 -13.85 -10.96 4.74
N ASN A 202 -13.82 -9.82 5.42
CA ASN A 202 -13.78 -8.52 4.77
C ASN A 202 -12.54 -8.40 3.87
N LYS A 203 -12.75 -7.68 2.77
CA LYS A 203 -11.74 -7.28 1.81
C LYS A 203 -10.50 -6.71 2.52
N THR A 204 -9.34 -7.27 2.23
CA THR A 204 -8.06 -6.83 2.77
C THR A 204 -7.28 -6.11 1.68
N SER A 205 -6.89 -4.87 1.98
CA SER A 205 -5.93 -4.13 1.17
C SER A 205 -4.51 -4.45 1.62
N LEU A 206 -3.62 -4.67 0.67
CA LEU A 206 -2.19 -4.90 0.91
C LEU A 206 -1.41 -3.71 0.34
N GLY A 207 -0.32 -3.31 0.99
CA GLY A 207 0.47 -2.16 0.56
C GLY A 207 1.93 -2.31 0.90
N PHE A 208 2.79 -2.28 -0.12
CA PHE A 208 4.23 -2.46 -0.01
C PHE A 208 4.93 -1.19 -0.50
N GLY A 209 5.68 -0.54 0.40
CA GLY A 209 6.48 0.64 0.08
C GLY A 209 7.91 0.27 -0.29
N LEU A 210 8.58 1.17 -1.00
CA LEU A 210 10.00 1.02 -1.34
C LEU A 210 10.87 1.33 -0.11
N TYR A 211 12.05 0.73 -0.06
CA TYR A 211 13.03 1.05 0.97
C TYR A 211 13.42 2.53 0.92
N ASN A 212 13.35 3.20 2.07
CA ASN A 212 13.57 4.64 2.22
C ASN A 212 12.80 5.53 1.22
N ASP A 213 11.66 5.04 0.70
CA ASP A 213 10.84 5.74 -0.28
C ASP A 213 11.60 6.14 -1.57
N LYS A 214 12.68 5.41 -1.90
CA LYS A 214 13.51 5.66 -3.09
C LYS A 214 13.19 4.64 -4.18
N LYS A 215 12.89 5.14 -5.38
CA LYS A 215 12.61 4.32 -6.57
C LYS A 215 13.91 3.97 -7.31
N THR A 216 14.60 2.95 -6.80
CA THR A 216 15.74 2.30 -7.47
C THR A 216 15.35 0.89 -7.89
N GLU A 217 16.03 0.32 -8.88
CA GLU A 217 15.79 -1.07 -9.32
C GLU A 217 15.95 -2.06 -8.18
N GLU A 218 17.00 -1.90 -7.37
CA GLU A 218 17.26 -2.74 -6.21
C GLU A 218 16.11 -2.71 -5.18
N HIS A 219 15.59 -1.52 -4.85
CA HIS A 219 14.48 -1.40 -3.91
C HIS A 219 13.18 -1.96 -4.47
N ILE A 220 12.95 -1.82 -5.79
CA ILE A 220 11.80 -2.42 -6.47
C ILE A 220 11.91 -3.96 -6.39
N LYS A 221 13.07 -4.52 -6.74
CA LYS A 221 13.35 -5.96 -6.67
C LYS A 221 13.20 -6.50 -5.24
N ALA A 222 13.70 -5.78 -4.24
CA ALA A 222 13.49 -6.11 -2.83
C ALA A 222 12.01 -6.07 -2.40
N THR A 223 11.23 -5.12 -2.94
CA THR A 223 9.80 -5.02 -2.66
C THR A 223 9.03 -6.21 -3.23
N TYR A 224 9.41 -6.72 -4.41
CA TYR A 224 8.81 -7.93 -4.96
C TYR A 224 9.03 -9.16 -4.06
N SER A 225 10.21 -9.32 -3.46
CA SER A 225 10.46 -10.39 -2.47
C SER A 225 9.44 -10.35 -1.31
N LEU A 226 9.09 -9.15 -0.83
CA LEU A 226 8.06 -8.98 0.21
C LEU A 226 6.65 -9.37 -0.29
N VAL A 227 6.33 -9.05 -1.55
CA VAL A 227 5.06 -9.43 -2.18
C VAL A 227 4.95 -10.94 -2.34
N PHE A 228 6.00 -11.63 -2.78
CA PHE A 228 6.01 -13.08 -2.94
C PHE A 228 5.82 -13.81 -1.62
N LYS A 229 6.53 -13.38 -0.57
CA LYS A 229 6.31 -13.86 0.79
C LYS A 229 4.86 -13.69 1.21
N LYS A 230 4.26 -12.54 0.88
CA LYS A 230 2.85 -12.30 1.21
C LYS A 230 1.90 -13.19 0.40
N ILE A 231 2.15 -13.43 -0.88
CA ILE A 231 1.34 -14.33 -1.69
C ILE A 231 1.36 -15.74 -1.11
N GLU A 232 2.54 -16.25 -0.74
CA GLU A 232 2.66 -17.55 -0.09
C GLU A 232 1.86 -17.61 1.21
N GLU A 233 1.99 -16.60 2.09
CA GLU A 233 1.20 -16.51 3.34
C GLU A 233 -0.32 -16.54 3.14
N LEU A 234 -0.82 -16.04 2.00
CA LEU A 234 -2.26 -16.01 1.71
C LEU A 234 -2.77 -17.35 1.15
N ASN A 235 -1.87 -18.18 0.62
CA ASN A 235 -2.15 -19.49 0.03
C ASN A 235 -1.86 -20.64 1.02
N LEU A 236 -1.60 -20.34 2.29
CA LEU A 236 -1.44 -21.28 3.42
C LEU A 236 -2.73 -21.36 4.22
#